data_AF-A0A5K4F5L1-F1
#
_entry.id   AF-A0A5K4F5L1-F1
#
_cell.length_a   1.000
_cell.length_b   1.000
_cell.length_c   1.000
_cell.angle_alpha   90.00
_cell.angle_beta   90.00
_cell.angle_gamma   90.00
#
_symmetry.space_group_name_H-M   'P 1'
#
loop_
_entity.id
_entity.type
_entity.pdbx_description
1 polymer ?
#
loop_
_entity_poly.entity_id
_entity_poly.type
_entity_poly.pdbx_seq_one_letter_code
_entity_poly.pdbx_strand_id
1 'polypeptide(L)' 'MSDSVYFSERTKTYDIPISHLDFKYLDSCNDSVELEKILKTLRSGEVGRYTELESFCEEKVARLNPNRSV' A
#
# COMPACT_ATOMS: atom_id res chain seq x y z
N MET A 1 10.81 29.86 -11.64
CA MET A 1 9.70 29.62 -10.70
C MET A 1 9.93 28.24 -10.13
N SER A 2 10.52 28.21 -8.96
CA SER A 2 10.96 27.00 -8.27
C SER A 2 9.93 26.75 -7.18
N ASP A 3 8.89 25.97 -7.49
CA ASP A 3 7.88 25.57 -6.52
C ASP A 3 7.48 24.10 -6.78
N SER A 4 8.01 23.21 -5.94
CA SER A 4 7.25 22.13 -5.33
C SER A 4 6.51 21.09 -6.21
N VAL A 5 7.15 20.46 -7.20
CA VAL A 5 6.66 19.18 -7.76
C VAL A 5 7.48 18.00 -7.24
N TYR A 6 7.91 18.06 -5.97
CA TYR A 6 8.43 16.87 -5.31
C TYR A 6 7.29 16.16 -4.59
N PHE A 7 6.90 15.03 -5.18
CA PHE A 7 6.45 13.84 -4.49
C PHE A 7 4.97 13.76 -4.06
N SER A 8 4.06 13.95 -5.01
CA SER A 8 2.79 13.21 -4.99
C SER A 8 2.74 12.24 -6.16
N GLU A 9 3.76 11.40 -6.29
CA GLU A 9 3.63 10.24 -7.16
C GLU A 9 2.50 9.38 -6.57
N ARG A 10 1.52 9.07 -7.41
CA ARG A 10 0.37 8.23 -7.06
C ARG A 10 0.40 6.99 -7.94
N THR A 11 -0.16 5.91 -7.43
CA THR A 11 -0.31 4.68 -8.20
C THR A 11 -1.32 4.94 -9.33
N LYS A 12 -1.01 4.54 -10.56
CA LYS A 12 -1.91 4.67 -11.71
C LYS A 12 -3.09 3.73 -11.58
N THR A 13 -2.90 2.60 -10.92
CA THR A 13 -3.93 1.56 -10.80
C THR A 13 -5.07 1.96 -9.85
N TYR A 14 -4.74 2.59 -8.71
CA TYR A 14 -5.71 2.86 -7.65
C TYR A 14 -5.69 4.31 -7.14
N ASP A 15 -4.91 5.20 -7.77
CA ASP A 15 -4.70 6.59 -7.38
C ASP A 15 -4.26 6.76 -5.91
N ILE A 16 -3.49 5.79 -5.40
CA ILE A 16 -3.01 5.76 -4.02
C ILE A 16 -1.72 6.58 -3.92
N PRO A 17 -1.59 7.51 -2.97
CA PRO A 17 -0.33 8.21 -2.71
C PRO A 17 0.80 7.24 -2.39
N ILE A 18 1.97 7.42 -2.99
CA ILE A 18 3.18 6.66 -2.62
C ILE A 18 3.51 6.86 -1.13
N SER A 19 3.17 8.01 -0.56
CA SER A 19 3.29 8.27 0.89
C SER A 19 2.43 7.35 1.77
N HIS A 20 1.39 6.71 1.23
CA HIS A 20 0.60 5.70 1.95
C HIS A 20 1.23 4.30 1.88
N LEU A 21 2.21 4.09 1.00
CA LEU A 21 2.98 2.85 0.87
C LEU A 21 4.12 2.82 1.90
N ASP A 22 3.80 3.10 3.16
CA ASP A 22 4.75 3.15 4.27
C ASP A 22 4.21 2.31 5.44
N PHE A 23 5.13 1.67 6.19
CA PHE A 23 4.81 0.87 7.36
C PHE A 23 3.96 1.65 8.38
N LYS A 24 4.23 2.95 8.55
CA LYS A 24 3.46 3.80 9.46
C LYS A 24 1.99 3.91 9.05
N TYR A 25 1.74 4.08 7.75
CA TYR A 25 0.37 4.17 7.24
C TYR A 25 -0.33 2.82 7.35
N LEU A 26 0.34 1.74 6.90
CA LEU A 26 -0.16 0.37 7.01
C LEU A 26 -0.48 -0.03 8.45
N ASP A 27 0.32 0.44 9.41
CA ASP A 27 0.07 0.14 10.82
C ASP A 27 -1.16 0.89 11.37
N SER A 28 -1.35 2.14 10.95
CA SER A 28 -2.53 2.93 11.31
C SER A 28 -3.81 2.56 10.54
N CYS A 29 -3.67 1.92 9.38
CA CYS A 29 -4.77 1.56 8.50
C CYS A 29 -5.45 0.29 8.99
N ASN A 30 -6.77 0.37 9.19
CA ASN A 30 -7.63 -0.76 9.57
C ASN A 30 -8.63 -1.13 8.46
N ASP A 31 -8.48 -0.55 7.27
CA ASP A 31 -9.33 -0.86 6.12
C ASP A 31 -8.71 -2.00 5.30
N SER A 32 -9.31 -3.19 5.37
CA SER A 32 -8.87 -4.35 4.61
C SER A 32 -8.91 -4.11 3.09
N VAL A 33 -9.84 -3.29 2.59
CA VAL A 33 -9.99 -3.02 1.15
C VAL A 33 -8.85 -2.10 0.67
N GLU A 34 -8.49 -1.09 1.45
CA GLU A 34 -7.39 -0.19 1.12
C GLU A 34 -6.04 -0.93 1.17
N LEU A 35 -5.80 -1.70 2.23
CA LEU A 35 -4.62 -2.55 2.36
C LEU A 35 -4.50 -3.55 1.21
N GLU A 36 -5.61 -4.14 0.74
CA GLU A 36 -5.59 -5.01 -0.44
C GLU A 36 -5.17 -4.29 -1.72
N LYS A 37 -5.61 -3.05 -1.94
CA LYS A 37 -5.20 -2.25 -3.11
C LYS A 37 -3.73 -1.87 -3.02
N ILE A 38 -3.26 -1.53 -1.83
CA ILE A 38 -1.83 -1.28 -1.55
C ILE A 38 -1.02 -2.54 -1.89
N LEU A 39 -1.39 -3.70 -1.35
CA LEU A 39 -0.71 -4.97 -1.61
C LEU A 39 -0.67 -5.31 -3.11
N LYS A 40 -1.78 -5.10 -3.84
CA LYS A 40 -1.81 -5.30 -5.30
C LYS A 40 -0.88 -4.36 -6.04
N THR A 41 -0.76 -3.11 -5.61
CA THR A 41 0.16 -2.13 -6.20
C THR A 41 1.62 -2.53 -5.94
N LEU A 42 1.95 -2.93 -4.71
CA LEU A 42 3.29 -3.40 -4.37
C LEU A 42 3.64 -4.64 -5.21
N ARG A 43 2.70 -5.58 -5.31
CA ARG A 43 2.86 -6.81 -6.11
C ARG A 43 2.96 -6.58 -7.60
N SER A 44 2.30 -5.55 -8.13
CA SER A 44 2.44 -5.17 -9.54
C SER A 44 3.82 -4.62 -9.87
N GLY A 45 4.58 -4.19 -8.85
CA GLY A 45 5.90 -3.58 -9.02
C GLY A 45 5.85 -2.18 -9.63
N GLU A 46 4.66 -1.58 -9.70
CA GLU A 46 4.44 -0.25 -10.30
C GLU A 46 5.29 0.84 -9.62
N VAL A 47 5.52 0.69 -8.31
CA VAL A 47 6.21 1.65 -7.45
C VAL A 47 7.57 1.14 -6.94
N GLY A 48 8.00 -0.02 -7.45
CA GLY A 48 9.07 -0.84 -6.87
C GLY A 48 8.53 -2.00 -6.04
N ARG A 49 9.37 -3.02 -5.85
CA ARG A 49 9.05 -4.24 -5.09
C ARG A 49 9.63 -4.12 -3.69
N TYR A 50 8.78 -4.15 -2.69
CA TYR A 50 9.16 -4.03 -1.28
C TYR A 50 8.66 -5.26 -0.54
N THR A 51 9.45 -6.34 -0.55
CA THR A 51 9.07 -7.64 0.01
C THR A 51 8.65 -7.55 1.48
N GLU A 52 9.36 -6.78 2.30
CA GLU A 52 9.02 -6.60 3.71
C GLU A 52 7.67 -5.89 3.91
N LEU A 53 7.40 -4.87 3.08
CA LEU A 53 6.18 -4.06 3.15
C LEU A 53 4.98 -4.84 2.59
N GLU A 54 5.19 -5.65 1.55
CA GLU A 54 4.22 -6.62 1.03
C GLU A 54 3.82 -7.63 2.11
N SER A 55 4.80 -8.27 2.77
CA SER A 55 4.52 -9.24 3.84
C SER A 55 3.80 -8.63 5.02
N PHE A 56 4.22 -7.43 5.48
CA PHE A 56 3.55 -6.72 6.56
C PHE A 56 2.10 -6.38 6.20
N CYS A 57 1.87 -5.88 4.99
CA CYS A 57 0.54 -5.55 4.51
C CYS A 57 -0.34 -6.80 4.39
N GLU A 58 0.19 -7.91 3.88
CA GLU A 58 -0.51 -9.19 3.75
C GLU A 58 -0.94 -9.75 5.11
N GLU A 59 -0.05 -9.75 6.10
CA GLU A 59 -0.40 -10.15 7.46
C GLU A 59 -1.49 -9.26 8.07
N LYS A 60 -1.41 -7.93 7.86
CA LYS A 60 -2.41 -6.98 8.36
C LYS A 60 -3.78 -7.25 7.73
N VAL A 61 -3.83 -7.45 6.41
CA VAL A 61 -5.06 -7.84 5.68
C VAL A 61 -5.61 -9.15 6.22
N ALA A 62 -4.78 -10.16 6.43
CA ALA A 62 -5.21 -11.46 6.96
C ALA A 62 -5.78 -11.35 8.38
N ARG A 63 -5.20 -10.47 9.22
CA ARG A 63 -5.71 -10.19 10.57
C ARG A 63 -7.06 -9.46 10.55
N LEU A 64 -7.23 -8.49 9.65
CA LEU A 64 -8.46 -7.70 9.53
C LEU A 64 -9.58 -8.47 8.81
N ASN A 65 -9.22 -9.33 7.87
CA ASN A 65 -10.16 -10.16 7.12
C ASN A 65 -9.76 -11.65 7.18
N PRO A 66 -10.03 -12.32 8.31
CA PRO A 66 -9.74 -13.75 8.47
C PRO A 66 -10.59 -14.63 7.53
N ASN A 67 -11.69 -14.12 6.98
CA ASN A 67 -12.55 -14.82 6.03
C ASN A 67 -11.96 -14.95 4.63
N ARG A 68 -10.80 -14.34 4.36
CA ARG A 68 -10.06 -14.56 3.11
C ARG A 68 -9.07 -15.72 3.22
N SER A 69 -9.02 -16.41 4.36
CA SER A 69 -8.23 -17.62 4.49
C SER A 69 -8.95 -18.77 3.78
N VAL A 70 -8.27 -19.25 2.73
CA VAL A 70 -8.48 -20.48 1.94
C VAL A 70 -9.58 -20.46 0.87
#